data_AF-A0A0J1GHX2-F1
#
_entry.id   AF-A0A0J1GHX2-F1
#
_cell.length_a   1.000
_cell.length_b   1.000
_cell.length_c   1.000
_cell.angle_alpha   90.00
_cell.angle_beta   90.00
_cell.angle_gamma   90.00
#
_symmetry.space_group_name_H-M   'P 1'
#
loop_
_entity.id
_entity.type
_entity.pdbx_description
1 polymer ?
#
loop_
_entity_poly.entity_id
_entity_poly.type
_entity_poly.pdbx_seq_one_letter_code
_entity_poly.pdbx_strand_id
1 'polypeptide(L)' 'KAYKKEAGLDHLFFSVIDTKHKKGNLLWIDSADQKVAQAAFKGKNTEEWLVLDGVTSRKRQIGPAVQKAIEAK' A
#
# COMPACT_ATOMS: atom_id res chain seq x y z
N LYS A 1 -3.39 -6.14 -12.79
CA LYS A 1 -3.78 -5.06 -13.74
C LYS A 1 -5.17 -5.28 -14.36
N ALA A 2 -5.48 -6.45 -14.95
CA ALA A 2 -6.78 -6.70 -15.60
C ALA A 2 -8.00 -6.38 -14.72
N TYR A 3 -8.06 -6.93 -13.50
CA TYR A 3 -9.14 -6.68 -12.55
C TYR A 3 -9.31 -5.20 -12.16
N LYS A 4 -8.20 -4.47 -11.95
CA LYS A 4 -8.23 -3.03 -11.61
C LYS A 4 -8.95 -2.21 -12.69
N LYS A 5 -8.71 -2.56 -13.96
CA LYS A 5 -9.33 -1.91 -15.12
C LYS A 5 -10.81 -2.30 -15.25
N GLU A 6 -11.13 -3.59 -15.13
CA GLU A 6 -12.50 -4.09 -15.24
C GLU A 6 -13.42 -3.54 -14.15
N ALA A 7 -12.91 -3.43 -12.91
CA ALA A 7 -13.64 -2.91 -11.77
C ALA A 7 -13.64 -1.36 -11.67
N GLY A 8 -13.01 -0.66 -12.62
CA GLY A 8 -12.95 0.80 -12.62
C GLY A 8 -12.25 1.41 -11.39
N LEU A 9 -11.22 0.74 -10.86
CA LEU A 9 -10.52 1.19 -9.65
C LEU A 9 -9.35 2.12 -9.99
N ASP A 10 -9.31 3.31 -9.38
CA ASP A 10 -8.15 4.21 -9.48
C ASP A 10 -6.90 3.62 -8.82
N HIS A 11 -7.10 2.93 -7.68
CA HIS A 11 -6.04 2.37 -6.88
C HIS A 11 -6.36 0.97 -6.37
N LEU A 12 -5.37 0.06 -6.43
CA LEU A 12 -5.48 -1.29 -5.88
C LEU A 12 -4.17 -1.70 -5.21
N PHE A 13 -4.26 -2.16 -3.97
CA PHE A 13 -3.13 -2.57 -3.16
C PHE A 13 -3.35 -3.97 -2.58
N PHE A 14 -2.26 -4.73 -2.44
CA PHE A 14 -2.23 -5.97 -1.67
C PHE A 14 -1.34 -5.78 -0.45
N SER A 15 -1.78 -6.28 0.70
CA SER A 15 -0.96 -6.27 1.90
C SER A 15 -0.82 -7.67 2.45
N VAL A 16 0.42 -8.14 2.55
CA VAL A 16 0.78 -9.40 3.19
C VAL A 16 1.28 -9.09 4.60
N ILE A 17 0.57 -9.56 5.61
CA ILE A 17 0.88 -9.26 7.01
C ILE A 17 1.51 -10.48 7.67
N ASP A 18 2.75 -10.31 8.14
CA ASP A 18 3.39 -11.23 9.07
C ASP A 18 2.95 -10.89 10.50
N THR A 19 2.04 -11.69 11.04
CA THR A 19 1.50 -11.50 12.40
C THR A 19 2.50 -11.87 13.49
N LYS A 20 3.47 -12.75 13.19
CA LYS A 20 4.49 -13.19 14.16
C LYS A 20 5.51 -12.09 14.40
N HIS A 21 6.00 -11.47 13.32
CA HIS A 21 7.03 -10.42 13.40
C HIS A 21 6.45 -9.00 13.33
N LYS A 22 5.13 -8.87 13.25
CA LYS A 22 4.40 -7.60 13.15
C LYS A 22 4.89 -6.73 12.00
N LYS A 23 4.96 -7.30 10.79
CA LYS A 23 5.40 -6.60 9.58
C LYS A 23 4.34 -6.67 8.50
N GLY A 24 4.24 -5.62 7.70
CA GLY A 24 3.40 -5.59 6.50
C GLY A 24 4.25 -5.39 5.26
N ASN A 25 4.02 -6.19 4.22
CA ASN A 25 4.53 -5.93 2.88
C ASN A 25 3.37 -5.38 2.05
N LEU A 26 3.52 -4.15 1.55
CA LEU A 26 2.51 -3.49 0.72
C LEU A 26 2.94 -3.56 -0.74
N LEU A 27 2.15 -4.25 -1.55
CA LEU A 27 2.34 -4.42 -2.98
C LEU A 27 1.38 -3.51 -3.74
N TRP A 28 1.82 -3.04 -4.91
CA TRP A 28 1.08 -2.16 -5.81
C TRP A 28 0.93 -2.80 -7.19
N ILE A 29 -0.05 -2.34 -7.97
CA ILE A 29 -0.39 -2.95 -9.26
C ILE A 29 0.28 -2.25 -10.44
N ASP A 30 0.51 -0.95 -10.32
CA ASP A 30 1.16 -0.12 -11.32
C ASP A 30 1.94 1.04 -10.69
N SER A 31 2.56 1.85 -11.54
CA SER A 31 3.40 2.99 -11.11
C SER A 31 2.59 4.12 -10.46
N ALA A 32 1.28 4.23 -10.73
CA ALA A 32 0.44 5.22 -10.05
C ALA A 32 0.20 4.79 -8.60
N ASP A 33 -0.09 3.50 -8.38
CA ASP A 33 -0.22 2.91 -7.05
C ASP A 33 1.09 2.98 -6.27
N GLN A 34 2.23 2.72 -6.93
CA GLN A 34 3.56 2.85 -6.33
C GLN A 34 3.78 4.24 -5.75
N LYS A 35 3.46 5.30 -6.49
CA LYS A 35 3.61 6.69 -6.04
C LYS A 35 2.77 6.98 -4.81
N VAL A 36 1.53 6.48 -4.77
CA VAL A 36 0.65 6.63 -3.61
C VAL A 36 1.20 5.87 -2.40
N ALA A 37 1.67 4.62 -2.58
CA ALA A 37 2.28 3.84 -1.51
C ALA A 37 3.53 4.53 -0.92
N GLN A 38 4.38 5.10 -1.76
CA GLN A 38 5.58 5.83 -1.34
C GLN A 38 5.25 7.16 -0.65
N ALA A 39 4.19 7.85 -1.08
CA ALA A 39 3.71 9.05 -0.40
C ALA A 39 3.06 8.73 0.96
N ALA A 40 2.38 7.58 1.07
CA ALA A 40 1.69 7.14 2.27
C ALA A 40 2.65 6.66 3.38
N PHE A 41 3.78 6.04 3.02
CA PHE A 41 4.70 5.45 3.98
C PHE A 41 6.16 5.70 3.65
N LYS A 42 6.96 5.97 4.69
CA LYS A 42 8.42 6.06 4.61
C LYS A 42 9.08 4.69 4.84
N GLY A 43 8.58 3.66 4.14
CA GLY A 43 9.06 2.28 4.27
C GLY A 43 10.35 2.00 3.50
N LYS A 44 10.95 0.83 3.75
CA LYS A 44 12.07 0.35 2.93
C LYS A 44 11.54 -0.12 1.59
N ASN A 45 11.89 0.62 0.54
CA ASN A 45 11.44 0.35 -0.81
C ASN A 45 12.26 -0.81 -1.39
N THR A 46 11.57 -1.83 -1.88
CA THR A 46 12.14 -2.79 -2.83
C THR A 46 11.57 -2.48 -4.21
N GLU A 47 12.06 -3.13 -5.26
CA GLU A 47 11.57 -2.88 -6.63
C GLU A 47 10.08 -3.23 -6.80
N GLU A 48 9.54 -4.15 -5.99
CA GLU A 48 8.19 -4.71 -6.16
C GLU A 48 7.23 -4.46 -4.99
N TRP A 49 7.74 -4.14 -3.79
CA TRP A 49 6.91 -3.86 -2.62
C TRP A 49 7.57 -2.96 -1.58
N LEU A 50 6.76 -2.43 -0.67
CA LEU A 50 7.19 -1.63 0.46
C LEU A 50 7.12 -2.44 1.75
N VAL A 51 8.26 -2.56 2.45
CA VAL A 51 8.31 -3.22 3.75
C VAL A 51 7.98 -2.21 4.86
N LEU A 52 6.99 -2.54 5.67
CA LEU A 52 6.42 -1.69 6.72
C LEU A 52 6.52 -2.38 8.09
N ASP A 53 7.56 -2.04 8.85
CA ASP A 53 7.73 -2.55 10.21
C ASP A 53 6.64 -2.00 11.15
N GLY A 54 6.04 -2.87 11.96
CA GLY A 54 4.97 -2.51 12.90
C GLY A 54 3.58 -2.33 12.28
N VAL A 55 3.45 -2.46 10.95
CA VAL A 55 2.16 -2.32 10.25
C VAL A 55 1.46 -3.67 10.15
N THR A 56 0.31 -3.77 10.79
CA THR A 56 -0.49 -5.02 10.83
C THR A 56 -1.99 -4.77 10.63
N SER A 57 -2.45 -3.52 10.75
CA SER A 57 -3.87 -3.17 10.74
C SER A 57 -4.24 -2.34 9.52
N ARG A 58 -5.04 -2.90 8.61
CA ARG A 58 -5.59 -2.15 7.47
C ARG A 58 -6.38 -0.92 7.93
N LYS A 59 -7.33 -1.10 8.85
CA LYS A 59 -8.26 -0.04 9.29
C LYS A 59 -7.54 1.12 10.01
N ARG A 60 -6.54 0.81 10.85
CA ARG A 60 -5.89 1.81 11.72
C ARG A 60 -4.63 2.40 11.14
N GLN A 61 -3.93 1.68 10.27
CA GLN A 61 -2.60 2.07 9.79
C GLN A 61 -2.58 2.24 8.27
N ILE A 62 -3.07 1.25 7.51
CA ILE A 62 -2.91 1.28 6.05
C ILE A 62 -3.88 2.28 5.39
N GLY A 63 -5.18 2.12 5.67
CA GLY A 63 -6.24 2.92 5.07
C GLY A 63 -6.06 4.43 5.30
N PRO A 64 -5.89 4.90 6.56
CA PRO A 64 -5.72 6.32 6.85
C PRO A 64 -4.48 6.93 6.16
N ALA A 65 -3.37 6.21 6.09
CA ALA A 65 -2.15 6.70 5.45
C ALA A 65 -2.30 6.82 3.93
N VAL A 66 -2.90 5.83 3.28
CA VAL A 66 -3.20 5.86 1.83
C VAL A 66 -4.20 6.96 1.51
N GLN A 67 -5.28 7.09 2.30
CA GLN A 67 -6.27 8.14 2.12
C GLN A 67 -5.64 9.52 2.21
N LYS A 68 -4.84 9.78 3.26
CA LYS A 68 -4.11 11.04 3.41
C LYS A 68 -3.19 11.33 2.22
N ALA A 69 -2.52 10.32 1.67
CA ALA A 69 -1.65 10.49 0.51
C ALA A 69 -2.41 10.82 -0.78
N ILE A 70 -3.63 10.30 -0.93
CA ILE A 70 -4.51 10.59 -2.08
C ILE A 70 -5.09 12.01 -1.95
N GLU A 71 -5.58 12.38 -0.76
CA GLU A 71 -6.23 13.67 -0.48
C GLU A 71 -5.23 14.84 -0.37
N ALA A 72 -3.94 14.57 -0.17
CA ALA A 72 -2.91 15.62 -0.13
C ALA A 72 -2.48 16.14 -1.52
N LYS A 73 -3.11 15.64 -2.60
CA LYS A 73 -3.01 16.18 -3.96
C LYS A 73 -3.93 17.38 -4.14
#